data_AF-A0A1V5ZWX3-F1
#
_entry.id   AF-A0A1V5ZWX3-F1
#
_cell.length_a   1.000
_cell.length_b   1.000
_cell.length_c   1.000
_cell.angle_alpha   90.00
_cell.angle_beta   90.00
_cell.angle_gamma   90.00
#
_symmetry.space_group_name_H-M   'P 1'
#
loop_
_entity.id
_entity.type
_entity.pdbx_description
1 polymer ?
#
loop_
_entity_poly.entity_id
_entity_poly.type
_entity_poly.pdbx_seq_one_letter_code
_entity_poly.pdbx_strand_id
1 'polypeptide(L)'
;MYCKMIKEHFELKEGRKTVYELVKTEEREMERENYKNYVEAAPFFRRLGGSETLDRSYTCAGYLVNKITSKSPDRQKKNVARFYFWNQAKNEYSKY
;
A
#
# COMPACT_ATOMS: atom_id res chain seq x y z
N MET A 1 11.45 10.39 9.74
CA MET A 1 10.57 10.30 8.56
C MET A 1 9.36 9.50 8.99
N TYR A 2 8.20 10.14 9.02
CA TYR A 2 6.94 9.51 9.43
C TYR A 2 6.13 9.23 8.18
N CYS A 3 5.40 8.12 8.22
CA CYS A 3 4.56 7.71 7.12
C CYS A 3 3.17 7.37 7.64
N LYS A 4 2.15 7.87 6.96
CA LYS A 4 0.77 7.44 7.14
C LYS A 4 0.44 6.49 6.00
N MET A 5 0.03 5.30 6.37
CA MET A 5 -0.52 4.33 5.45
C MET A 5 -2.05 4.41 5.52
N ILE A 6 -2.68 4.53 4.36
CA ILE A 6 -4.10 4.27 4.19
C ILE A 6 -4.22 2.96 3.42
N LYS A 7 -4.86 1.97 4.02
CA LYS A 7 -5.03 0.64 3.44
C LYS A 7 -6.49 0.38 3.16
N GLU A 8 -6.78 0.16 1.90
CA GLU A 8 -8.11 -0.12 1.38
C GLU A 8 -8.21 -1.63 1.10
N HIS A 9 -9.22 -2.27 1.68
CA HIS A 9 -9.53 -3.69 1.53
C HIS A 9 -10.68 -3.84 0.56
N PHE A 10 -10.46 -4.64 -0.47
CA PHE A 10 -11.46 -4.92 -1.48
C PHE A 10 -11.71 -6.41 -1.63
N GLU A 11 -12.96 -6.76 -1.94
CA GLU A 11 -13.40 -8.10 -2.26
C GLU A 11 -14.00 -8.14 -3.66
N LEU A 12 -13.84 -9.27 -4.35
CA LEU A 12 -14.38 -9.45 -5.69
C LEU A 12 -15.90 -9.48 -5.62
N LYS A 13 -16.55 -8.62 -6.41
CA LYS A 13 -18.01 -8.61 -6.49
C LYS A 13 -18.53 -9.93 -7.05
N GLU A 14 -19.53 -10.49 -6.39
CA GLU A 14 -20.15 -11.75 -6.82
C GLU A 14 -20.66 -11.65 -8.27
N GLY A 15 -20.35 -12.68 -9.08
CA GLY A 15 -20.71 -12.73 -10.49
C GLY A 15 -19.87 -11.85 -11.43
N ARG A 16 -18.86 -11.11 -10.93
CA ARG A 16 -17.93 -10.31 -11.76
C ARG A 16 -16.51 -10.87 -11.69
N LYS A 17 -15.81 -10.86 -12.83
CA LYS A 17 -14.45 -11.41 -12.93
C LYS A 17 -13.34 -10.45 -12.48
N THR A 18 -13.57 -9.15 -12.57
CA THR A 18 -12.52 -8.12 -12.44
C THR A 18 -12.90 -6.92 -11.58
N VAL A 19 -14.15 -6.85 -11.12
CA VAL A 19 -14.68 -5.71 -10.38
C VAL A 19 -14.61 -6.01 -8.89
N TYR A 20 -13.92 -5.15 -8.15
CA TYR A 20 -13.74 -5.28 -6.71
C TYR A 20 -14.49 -4.17 -5.98
N GLU A 21 -15.15 -4.51 -4.88
CA GLU A 21 -15.88 -3.59 -4.00
C GLU A 21 -15.08 -3.32 -2.73
N LEU A 22 -15.08 -2.05 -2.30
CA LEU A 22 -14.38 -1.63 -1.09
C LEU A 22 -15.18 -2.10 0.13
N VAL A 23 -14.54 -2.89 0.99
CA VAL A 23 -15.14 -3.42 2.21
C VAL A 23 -14.73 -2.59 3.42
N LYS A 24 -13.46 -2.18 3.47
CA LYS A 24 -12.90 -1.52 4.65
C LYS A 24 -11.74 -0.59 4.27
N THR A 25 -11.63 0.51 5.01
CA THR A 25 -10.46 1.38 5.00
C THR A 25 -9.83 1.39 6.38
N GLU A 26 -8.51 1.23 6.44
CA GLU A 26 -7.71 1.30 7.65
C GLU A 26 -6.67 2.39 7.51
N GLU A 27 -6.51 3.20 8.56
CA GLU A 27 -5.47 4.21 8.62
C GLU A 27 -4.47 3.87 9.73
N ARG A 28 -3.19 3.99 9.42
CA ARG A 28 -2.13 3.69 10.38
C ARG A 28 -0.94 4.63 10.16
N GLU A 29 -0.51 5.26 11.23
CA GLU A 29 0.80 5.92 11.27
C GLU A 29 1.89 4.89 11.60
N MET A 30 3.01 4.97 10.90
CA MET A 30 4.09 4.03 11.02
C MET A 30 5.46 4.71 10.93
N GLU A 31 6.39 4.12 11.65
CA GLU A 31 7.80 4.45 11.58
C GLU A 31 8.45 3.88 10.31
N ARG A 32 9.65 4.38 10.02
CA ARG A 32 10.40 4.04 8.81
C ARG A 32 10.71 2.54 8.69
N GLU A 33 10.99 1.87 9.80
CA GLU A 33 11.31 0.44 9.80
C GLU A 33 10.10 -0.42 9.41
N ASN A 34 8.92 -0.11 9.96
CA ASN A 34 7.68 -0.78 9.56
C ASN A 34 7.37 -0.56 8.08
N TYR A 35 7.55 0.66 7.56
CA TYR A 35 7.41 0.92 6.13
C TYR A 35 8.36 0.05 5.29
N LYS A 36 9.64 -0.05 5.70
CA LYS A 36 10.63 -0.89 5.01
C LYS A 36 10.19 -2.36 4.99
N ASN A 37 9.70 -2.88 6.11
CA ASN A 37 9.19 -4.25 6.21
C ASN A 37 8.02 -4.50 5.24
N TYR A 38 7.09 -3.54 5.08
CA TYR A 38 6.01 -3.65 4.09
C TYR A 38 6.53 -3.80 2.65
N VAL A 39 7.51 -2.98 2.28
CA VAL A 39 8.10 -2.99 0.93
C VAL A 39 8.89 -4.28 0.69
N GLU A 40 9.69 -4.71 1.67
CA GLU A 40 10.53 -5.91 1.57
C GLU A 40 9.73 -7.21 1.62
N ALA A 41 8.49 -7.20 2.14
CA ALA A 41 7.62 -8.37 2.14
C ALA A 41 7.03 -8.69 0.74
N ALA A 42 7.06 -7.76 -0.22
CA ALA A 42 6.40 -7.96 -1.51
C ALA A 42 6.90 -9.18 -2.32
N PRO A 43 8.21 -9.49 -2.39
CA PRO A 43 8.71 -10.71 -3.06
C PRO A 43 8.20 -11.99 -2.40
N PHE A 44 8.02 -12.01 -1.07
CA PHE A 44 7.50 -13.16 -0.35
C PHE A 44 6.06 -13.48 -0.77
N PHE A 45 5.18 -12.47 -0.80
CA PHE A 45 3.80 -12.67 -1.24
C PHE A 45 3.67 -13.08 -2.71
N ARG A 46 4.56 -12.59 -3.58
CA ARG A 46 4.65 -13.06 -4.97
C ARG A 46 5.01 -14.54 -5.06
N ARG A 47 5.93 -15.02 -4.22
CA ARG A 47 6.33 -16.44 -4.18
C ARG A 47 5.23 -17.36 -3.66
N LEU A 48 4.34 -16.85 -2.80
CA LEU A 48 3.16 -17.58 -2.34
C LEU A 48 2.04 -17.69 -3.40
N GLY A 49 2.26 -17.19 -4.61
CA GLY A 49 1.27 -17.20 -5.69
C GLY A 49 0.36 -15.96 -5.72
N GLY A 50 0.59 -15.00 -4.82
CA GLY A 50 -0.06 -13.70 -4.86
C GLY A 50 0.54 -12.80 -5.96
N SER A 51 -0.07 -11.64 -6.17
CA SER A 51 0.48 -10.61 -7.05
C SER A 51 0.64 -9.31 -6.27
N GLU A 52 1.89 -8.86 -6.14
CA GLU A 52 2.22 -7.57 -5.53
C GLU A 52 2.74 -6.61 -6.60
N THR A 53 2.10 -5.46 -6.75
CA THR A 53 2.54 -4.35 -7.60
C THR A 53 2.96 -3.20 -6.72
N LEU A 54 4.20 -2.72 -6.85
CA LEU A 54 4.71 -1.57 -6.12
C LEU A 54 4.90 -0.42 -7.10
N ASP A 55 4.23 0.70 -6.83
CA ASP A 55 4.41 1.94 -7.56
C ASP A 55 5.28 2.88 -6.73
N ARG A 56 6.14 3.63 -7.42
CA ARG A 56 7.08 4.57 -6.82
C ARG A 56 6.81 5.98 -7.34
N SER A 57 6.94 6.95 -6.47
CA SER A 57 6.92 8.37 -6.84
C SER A 57 8.01 9.12 -6.11
N TYR A 58 8.28 10.34 -6.57
CA TYR A 58 9.01 11.29 -5.75
C TYR A 58 8.15 11.66 -4.54
N THR A 59 8.81 11.83 -3.40
CA THR A 59 8.23 12.18 -2.12
C THR A 59 9.20 13.11 -1.40
N CYS A 60 8.77 13.72 -0.29
CA CYS A 60 9.66 14.55 0.53
C CYS A 60 10.91 13.82 1.08
N ALA A 61 10.93 12.49 1.03
CA ALA A 61 12.05 11.66 1.47
C ALA A 61 12.80 10.98 0.29
N GLY A 62 12.54 11.41 -0.94
CA GLY A 62 13.16 10.89 -2.17
C GLY A 62 12.22 9.98 -2.98
N TYR A 63 12.80 9.18 -3.87
CA TYR A 63 12.04 8.29 -4.77
C TYR A 63 11.68 6.98 -4.08
N LEU A 64 10.49 6.91 -3.49
CA LEU A 64 10.04 5.84 -2.61
C LEU A 64 8.75 5.17 -3.12
N VAL A 65 8.46 3.97 -2.62
CA VAL A 65 7.20 3.27 -2.91
C VAL A 65 6.06 4.02 -2.23
N ASN A 66 5.13 4.55 -3.01
CA ASN A 66 3.98 5.32 -2.53
C ASN A 66 2.67 4.50 -2.54
N LYS A 67 2.63 3.40 -3.31
CA LYS A 67 1.45 2.53 -3.38
C LYS A 67 1.87 1.08 -3.58
N ILE A 68 1.25 0.18 -2.83
CA ILE A 68 1.35 -1.27 -3.00
C ILE A 68 -0.05 -1.80 -3.27
N THR A 69 -0.20 -2.54 -4.37
CA THR A 69 -1.42 -3.27 -4.69
C THR A 69 -1.15 -4.76 -4.55
N SER A 70 -1.80 -5.37 -3.57
CA SER A 70 -1.69 -6.77 -3.23
C SER A 70 -2.94 -7.51 -3.70
N LYS A 71 -2.78 -8.56 -4.48
CA LYS A 71 -3.87 -9.48 -4.85
C LYS A 71 -3.53 -10.87 -4.33
N SER A 72 -4.52 -11.46 -3.69
CA SER A 72 -4.49 -12.84 -3.22
C SER A 72 -4.33 -13.85 -4.38
N PRO A 73 -3.78 -15.04 -4.13
CA PRO A 73 -3.59 -16.08 -5.16
C PRO A 73 -4.88 -16.52 -5.84
N ASP A 74 -5.96 -16.59 -5.07
CA ASP A 74 -7.34 -16.89 -5.52
C ASP A 74 -8.02 -15.69 -6.18
N ARG A 75 -7.39 -14.50 -6.12
CA ARG A 75 -7.84 -13.22 -6.68
C ARG A 75 -9.15 -12.72 -6.10
N GLN A 76 -9.66 -13.30 -5.01
CA GLN A 76 -10.89 -12.87 -4.36
C GLN A 76 -10.67 -11.59 -3.55
N LYS A 77 -9.51 -11.48 -2.92
CA LYS A 77 -9.15 -10.33 -2.07
C LYS A 77 -8.09 -9.47 -2.74
N LYS A 78 -8.29 -8.16 -2.69
CA LYS A 78 -7.33 -7.16 -3.15
C LYS A 78 -7.16 -6.13 -2.05
N ASN A 79 -5.91 -5.84 -1.69
CA ASN A 79 -5.59 -4.74 -0.78
C ASN A 79 -4.80 -3.67 -1.55
N VAL A 80 -5.08 -2.40 -1.27
CA VAL A 80 -4.31 -1.28 -1.79
C VAL A 80 -3.80 -0.48 -0.60
N ALA A 81 -2.50 -0.49 -0.37
CA ALA A 81 -1.85 0.33 0.64
C ALA A 81 -1.24 1.56 -0.03
N ARG A 82 -1.63 2.75 0.41
CA ARG A 82 -1.08 4.04 -0.03
C ARG A 82 -0.28 4.66 1.11
N PHE A 83 0.92 5.11 0.80
CA PHE A 83 1.87 5.67 1.75
C PHE A 83 2.03 7.16 1.48
N TYR A 84 1.80 7.95 2.52
CA TYR A 84 1.99 9.40 2.54
C TYR A 84 3.14 9.72 3.47
N PHE A 85 4.10 10.51 3.01
CA PHE A 85 5.31 10.83 3.76
C PHE A 85 5.30 12.32 4.12
N TRP A 86 5.73 12.65 5.33
CA TRP A 86 5.98 14.04 5.72
C TRP A 86 7.24 14.16 6.56
N ASN A 87 7.76 15.40 6.58
CA ASN A 87 8.89 15.78 7.41
C ASN A 87 8.37 16.48 8.67
N GLN A 88 8.63 15.89 9.85
CA GLN A 88 8.20 16.45 11.13
C GLN A 88 8.86 17.83 11.41
N ALA A 89 10.04 18.09 10.84
CA ALA A 89 10.73 19.37 10.98
C ALA A 89 10.09 20.54 10.21
N LYS A 90 9.12 20.28 9.33
CA LYS A 90 8.45 21.31 8.51
C LYS A 90 6.93 21.32 8.61
N ASN A 91 6.29 20.40 9.34
CA ASN A 91 4.82 20.34 9.52
C ASN A 91 3.99 20.54 8.23
N GLU A 92 4.55 20.20 7.08
CA GLU A 92 3.93 20.35 5.76
C GLU A 92 3.67 18.97 5.17
N TYR A 93 2.41 18.67 4.88
CA TYR A 93 2.03 17.54 4.06
C TYR A 93 2.43 17.82 2.62
N SER A 94 3.53 17.22 2.17
CA SER A 94 3.92 17.27 0.76
C SER A 94 3.01 16.32 -0.02
N LYS A 95 2.00 16.89 -0.68
CA LYS A 95 1.09 16.18 -1.59
C LYS A 95 1.58 16.33 -3.03
N TYR A 96 2.82 15.95 -3.34
CA TYR A 96 3.30 15.80 -4.72
C TYR A 96 4.36 14.70 -4.82
#